data_AF-A0A970G5F4-F1
#
_entry.id   AF-A0A970G5F4-F1
#
_cell.length_a   1.000
_cell.length_b   1.000
_cell.length_c   1.000
_cell.angle_alpha   90.00
_cell.angle_beta   90.00
_cell.angle_gamma   90.00
#
_symmetry.space_group_name_H-M   'P 1'
#
loop_
_entity.id
_entity.type
_entity.pdbx_description
1 polymer ?
#
loop_
_entity_poly.entity_id
_entity_poly.type
_entity_poly.pdbx_seq_one_letter_code
_entity_poly.pdbx_strand_id
1 'polypeptide(L)' 'DEKDAQALRDQLEELYPDCDVEVHRGGQQLYFYLLSVE' A
#
# COMPACT_ATOMS: atom_id res chain seq x y z
N ASP A 1 9.65 1.47 5.61
CA ASP A 1 9.51 0.13 6.24
C ASP A 1 8.08 -0.38 6.17
N GLU A 2 7.82 -1.63 6.57
CA GLU A 2 6.47 -2.24 6.54
C GLU A 2 5.41 -1.38 7.20
N LYS A 3 5.78 -0.75 8.33
CA LYS A 3 4.91 0.18 9.07
C LYS A 3 4.51 1.40 8.25
N ASP A 4 5.42 1.94 7.44
CA ASP A 4 5.13 3.12 6.63
C ASP A 4 4.21 2.78 5.46
N ALA A 5 4.40 1.60 4.85
CA ALA A 5 3.53 1.10 3.80
C ALA A 5 2.10 0.85 4.32
N GLN A 6 1.98 0.30 5.53
CA GLN A 6 0.69 0.10 6.19
C GLN A 6 0.02 1.44 6.52
N ALA A 7 0.77 2.39 7.08
CA ALA A 7 0.25 3.71 7.40
C ALA A 7 -0.20 4.49 6.15
N LEU A 8 0.46 4.27 5.01
CA LEU A 8 0.05 4.85 3.73
C LEU A 8 -1.24 4.21 3.20
N ARG A 9 -1.38 2.89 3.31
CA ARG A 9 -2.64 2.20 2.98
C ARG A 9 -3.80 2.75 3.79
N ASP A 10 -3.64 2.83 5.11
CA ASP A 10 -4.71 3.28 6.01
C ASP A 10 -5.16 4.70 5.68
N GLN A 11 -4.22 5.60 5.36
CA GLN A 11 -4.53 6.95 4.89
C GLN A 11 -5.32 6.95 3.57
N LEU A 12 -5.00 6.04 2.64
CA LEU A 12 -5.67 5.97 1.34
C LEU A 12 -7.07 5.37 1.45
N GLU A 13 -7.28 4.35 2.30
CA GLU A 13 -8.61 3.82 2.59
C GLU A 13 -9.52 4.88 3.26
N GLU A 14 -8.97 5.76 4.11
CA GLU A 14 -9.75 6.84 4.72
C GLU A 14 -10.08 7.95 3.70
N LEU A 15 -9.14 8.29 2.81
CA LEU A 15 -9.32 9.35 1.81
C LEU A 15 -10.18 8.90 0.63
N TYR A 16 -10.12 7.61 0.29
CA TYR A 16 -10.80 6.97 -0.83
C TYR A 16 -11.51 5.68 -0.37
N PRO A 17 -12.60 5.81 0.41
CA PRO A 17 -13.29 4.65 1.00
C PRO A 17 -13.96 3.73 -0.04
N ASP A 18 -14.10 4.20 -1.28
CA ASP A 18 -14.67 3.44 -2.39
C ASP A 18 -13.61 2.65 -3.18
N CYS A 19 -12.31 2.87 -2.90
CA CYS A 19 -11.20 2.20 -3.57
C CYS A 19 -10.59 1.13 -2.67
N ASP A 20 -10.29 -0.04 -3.24
CA ASP A 20 -9.62 -1.12 -2.51
C ASP A 20 -8.09 -0.94 -2.60
N VAL A 21 -7.40 -0.90 -1.45
CA VAL A 21 -5.97 -0.58 -1.38
C VAL A 21 -5.19 -1.75 -0.80
N GLU A 22 -4.44 -2.44 -1.64
CA GLU A 22 -3.62 -3.60 -1.25
C GLU A 22 -2.12 -3.29 -1.23
N VAL A 23 -1.43 -3.79 -0.21
CA VAL A 23 0.03 -3.66 -0.04
C VAL A 23 0.71 -5.02 -0.16
N HIS A 24 1.59 -5.16 -1.14
CA HIS A 24 2.38 -6.39 -1.35
C HIS A 24 3.86 -6.15 -1.10
N ARG A 25 4.53 -7.09 -0.42
CA ARG A 25 6.00 -7.09 -0.34
C ARG A 25 6.57 -7.51 -1.68
N GLY A 26 7.14 -6.55 -2.40
CA GLY A 26 7.85 -6.81 -3.63
C GLY A 26 9.18 -7.46 -3.30
N GLY A 27 9.30 -8.78 -3.48
CA GLY A 27 10.54 -9.53 -3.26
C GLY A 27 11.67 -9.21 -4.26
N GLN A 28 11.63 -8.04 -4.92
CA GLN A 28 12.60 -7.59 -5.91
C GLN A 28 13.39 -6.40 -5.37
N GLN A 29 14.70 -6.34 -5.67
CA GLN A 29 15.63 -5.35 -5.10
C GLN A 29 15.29 -3.88 -5.42
N LEU A 30 14.47 -3.62 -6.44
CA LEU A 30 14.11 -2.27 -6.88
C LEU A 30 12.78 -1.78 -6.29
N TYR A 31 11.89 -2.67 -5.85
CA TYR A 31 10.58 -2.32 -5.29
C TYR A 31 10.30 -3.17 -4.05
N PHE A 32 10.55 -2.61 -2.87
CA PHE A 32 10.32 -3.32 -1.60
C PHE A 32 8.83 -3.50 -1.28
N TYR A 33 7.97 -2.61 -1.78
CA TYR A 33 6.52 -2.66 -1.63
C TYR A 33 5.80 -2.16 -2.88
N LEU A 34 4.69 -2.82 -3.23
CA LEU A 34 3.77 -2.44 -4.30
C LEU A 34 2.42 -2.07 -3.68
N LEU A 35 1.87 -0.90 -4.05
CA LEU A 35 0.48 -0.54 -3.77
C LEU A 35 -0.36 -0.71 -5.04
N SER A 36 -1.44 -1.46 -4.94
CA SER A 36 -2.49 -1.54 -5.95
C SER A 36 -3.72 -0.79 -5.47
N VAL A 37 -4.38 -0.05 -6.35
CA VAL A 37 -5.62 0.68 -6.08
C VAL A 37 -6.58 0.36 -7.23
N GLU A 38 -7.74 -0.21 -6.92
CA GLU A 38 -8.84 -0.50 -7.86
C GLU A 38 -10.08 0.34 -7.55
#